data_AF-A0A1F2VQZ5-F1
#
_entry.id   AF-A0A1F2VQZ5-F1
#
_cell.length_a   1.000
_cell.length_b   1.000
_cell.length_c   1.000
_cell.angle_alpha   90.00
_cell.angle_beta   90.00
_cell.angle_gamma   90.00
#
_symmetry.space_group_name_H-M   'P 1'
#
loop_
_entity.id
_entity.type
_entity.pdbx_description
1 polymer ?
#
loop_
_entity_poly.entity_id
_entity_poly.type
_entity_poly.pdbx_seq_one_letter_code
_entity_poly.pdbx_strand_id
1 'polypeptide(L)'
;MVIRIGDSCCKSIKMITPQSRVVEARRFLIYPTEWYGISVKCIAEKKFLILTLCIGRNDKLEYMPSESQWRNFIEDSVLSLISVGGNRVNSRIDIVNEPTKYCTKEQYTWLVNIAHSQIAGRLKMGAGCEELNFTEFYQYLSSHGNFEVLVIHIQGACSDEQKTSYYTNIAKNLAVSYKREIDCNEACYSNVATSDGFSKLKMQLKYAEKIGCSNFCNVFNDLDRSAFSQDTSKWDFLCFKINGKLRSGASANYNEWIGLMNSKAPIPNIVPLPIIEEEDMKLKVLQIGSKGNQVKWLQQILKMEYEFENTGGYDGKFGTITDIQVREYQIANGETVDGKVGKDTTTALIVNAGNYYSPEYWKTKLQVYMAYE
;
A
#
# COMPACT_ATOMS: atom_id res chain seq x y z
N MET A 1 14.21 5.90 -19.00
CA MET A 1 14.12 5.61 -17.55
C MET A 1 14.26 4.11 -17.40
N VAL A 2 15.08 3.61 -16.47
CA VAL A 2 15.18 2.16 -16.24
C VAL A 2 13.98 1.73 -15.40
N ILE A 3 13.18 0.78 -15.91
CA ILE A 3 11.97 0.30 -15.24
C ILE A 3 12.34 -0.64 -14.08
N ARG A 4 11.73 -0.46 -12.91
CA ARG A 4 11.87 -1.39 -11.78
C ARG A 4 10.93 -2.56 -11.97
N ILE A 5 11.47 -3.77 -11.93
CA ILE A 5 10.69 -5.01 -12.01
C ILE A 5 10.52 -5.58 -10.60
N GLY A 6 9.36 -6.17 -10.31
CA GLY A 6 9.21 -6.90 -9.06
C GLY A 6 7.87 -7.60 -8.88
N ASP A 7 7.40 -7.64 -7.65
CA ASP A 7 6.30 -8.49 -7.20
C ASP A 7 5.00 -7.70 -7.08
N SER A 8 3.90 -8.26 -7.58
CA SER A 8 2.54 -7.80 -7.29
C SER A 8 1.81 -8.78 -6.37
N CYS A 9 0.74 -8.32 -5.73
CA CYS A 9 -0.13 -9.11 -4.86
C CYS A 9 0.59 -9.70 -3.62
N CYS A 10 1.64 -9.05 -3.11
CA CYS A 10 2.34 -9.56 -1.94
C CYS A 10 1.46 -9.49 -0.69
N LYS A 11 1.12 -10.67 -0.16
CA LYS A 11 0.40 -10.84 1.12
C LYS A 11 1.29 -11.24 2.28
N SER A 12 2.50 -11.73 2.00
CA SER A 12 3.51 -12.04 3.00
C SER A 12 4.91 -11.60 2.58
N ILE A 13 5.78 -11.32 3.55
CA ILE A 13 7.19 -11.02 3.32
C ILE A 13 7.92 -12.15 2.55
N LYS A 14 7.43 -13.39 2.64
CA LYS A 14 8.00 -14.56 1.94
C LYS A 14 7.80 -14.51 0.42
N MET A 15 6.81 -13.72 -0.03
CA MET A 15 6.51 -13.54 -1.46
C MET A 15 7.45 -12.54 -2.13
N ILE A 16 8.22 -11.78 -1.34
CA ILE A 16 9.13 -10.76 -1.87
C ILE A 16 10.40 -11.45 -2.33
N THR A 17 10.62 -11.48 -3.64
CA THR A 17 11.84 -12.10 -4.16
C THR A 17 13.07 -11.19 -3.94
N PRO A 18 14.27 -11.75 -3.71
CA PRO A 18 15.47 -10.95 -3.49
C PRO A 18 15.76 -9.98 -4.65
N GLN A 19 15.43 -10.38 -5.88
CA GLN A 19 15.71 -9.63 -7.10
C GLN A 19 14.68 -8.53 -7.39
N SER A 20 13.51 -8.56 -6.75
CA SER A 20 12.51 -7.50 -6.88
C SER A 20 13.07 -6.14 -6.49
N ARG A 21 12.69 -5.13 -7.26
CA ARG A 21 13.02 -3.71 -7.04
C ARG A 21 11.81 -2.86 -6.71
N VAL A 22 10.62 -3.38 -6.97
CA VAL A 22 9.33 -2.83 -6.59
C VAL A 22 8.47 -3.95 -6.00
N VAL A 23 7.66 -3.62 -5.01
CA VAL A 23 6.73 -4.56 -4.38
C VAL A 23 5.38 -3.86 -4.26
N GLU A 24 4.33 -4.47 -4.78
CA GLU A 24 2.95 -4.07 -4.50
C GLU A 24 2.37 -4.96 -3.40
N ALA A 25 1.91 -4.31 -2.34
CA ALA A 25 1.21 -4.93 -1.22
C ALA A 25 -0.15 -4.27 -1.06
N ARG A 26 -1.11 -5.03 -0.52
CA ARG A 26 -2.50 -4.58 -0.36
C ARG A 26 -2.86 -4.48 1.09
N ARG A 27 -3.37 -3.32 1.48
CA ARG A 27 -4.01 -3.11 2.78
C ARG A 27 -5.52 -3.05 2.56
N PHE A 28 -6.27 -3.85 3.31
CA PHE A 28 -7.73 -3.86 3.22
C PHE A 28 -8.34 -3.19 4.44
N LEU A 29 -9.44 -2.47 4.20
CA LEU A 29 -10.22 -1.83 5.26
C LEU A 29 -10.87 -2.85 6.20
N ILE A 30 -11.33 -3.98 5.66
CA ILE A 30 -12.22 -4.92 6.39
C ILE A 30 -11.47 -6.12 6.99
N TYR A 31 -10.25 -6.43 6.52
CA TYR A 31 -9.52 -7.60 7.02
C TYR A 31 -8.01 -7.38 7.09
N PRO A 32 -7.34 -8.02 8.07
CA PRO A 32 -5.91 -7.85 8.27
C PRO A 32 -5.09 -8.50 7.16
N THR A 33 -3.90 -7.95 6.92
CA THR A 33 -2.89 -8.47 5.99
C THR A 33 -1.50 -8.14 6.55
N GLU A 34 -0.45 -8.80 6.08
CA GLU A 34 0.94 -8.55 6.50
C GLU A 34 1.55 -7.28 5.88
N TRP A 35 0.72 -6.36 5.37
CA TRP A 35 1.15 -5.17 4.61
C TRP A 35 2.17 -4.31 5.38
N TYR A 36 2.04 -4.22 6.70
CA TYR A 36 2.94 -3.43 7.54
C TYR A 36 4.35 -4.06 7.59
N GLY A 37 4.44 -5.38 7.82
CA GLY A 37 5.72 -6.10 7.79
C GLY A 37 6.38 -6.05 6.41
N ILE A 38 5.57 -6.13 5.34
CA ILE A 38 6.05 -5.91 3.96
C ILE A 38 6.61 -4.49 3.80
N SER A 39 5.94 -3.48 4.35
CA SER A 39 6.39 -2.09 4.29
C SER A 39 7.74 -1.91 4.97
N VAL A 40 7.90 -2.41 6.20
CA VAL A 40 9.18 -2.40 6.94
C VAL A 40 10.29 -3.04 6.12
N LYS A 41 10.06 -4.26 5.60
CA LYS A 41 11.05 -5.00 4.82
C LYS A 41 11.42 -4.28 3.52
N CYS A 42 10.45 -3.73 2.80
CA CYS A 42 10.71 -3.03 1.54
C CYS A 42 11.56 -1.79 1.76
N ILE A 43 11.23 -0.97 2.77
CA ILE A 43 12.01 0.24 3.06
C ILE A 43 13.42 -0.13 3.52
N ALA A 44 13.57 -1.11 4.42
CA ALA A 44 14.88 -1.58 4.90
C ALA A 44 15.76 -2.13 3.76
N GLU A 45 15.16 -2.87 2.82
CA GLU A 45 15.87 -3.46 1.67
C GLU A 45 15.91 -2.52 0.44
N LYS A 46 15.49 -1.26 0.59
CA LYS A 46 15.52 -0.22 -0.45
C LYS A 46 14.78 -0.62 -1.72
N LYS A 47 13.67 -1.35 -1.57
CA LYS A 47 12.72 -1.67 -2.64
C LYS A 47 11.65 -0.57 -2.70
N PHE A 48 11.22 -0.18 -3.91
CA PHE A 48 10.10 0.74 -4.05
C PHE A 48 8.84 0.04 -3.53
N LEU A 49 8.14 0.64 -2.56
CA LEU A 49 6.88 0.09 -2.06
C LEU A 49 5.68 0.76 -2.74
N ILE A 50 4.81 -0.03 -3.34
CA ILE A 50 3.46 0.37 -3.71
C ILE A 50 2.51 -0.23 -2.65
N LEU A 51 1.80 0.62 -1.92
CA LEU A 51 0.79 0.20 -0.96
C LEU A 51 -0.60 0.50 -1.52
N THR A 52 -1.32 -0.52 -1.99
CA THR A 52 -2.68 -0.35 -2.53
C THR A 52 -3.71 -0.46 -1.41
N LEU A 53 -4.48 0.60 -1.21
CA LEU A 53 -5.55 0.70 -0.21
C LEU A 53 -6.87 0.20 -0.82
N CYS A 54 -7.38 -0.91 -0.31
CA CYS A 54 -8.56 -1.58 -0.83
C CYS A 54 -9.74 -1.50 0.14
N ILE A 55 -10.94 -1.27 -0.38
CA ILE A 55 -12.18 -1.21 0.41
C ILE A 55 -12.71 -2.59 0.82
N GLY A 56 -12.23 -3.69 0.22
CA GLY A 56 -12.59 -5.07 0.57
C GLY A 56 -12.33 -6.08 -0.56
N ARG A 57 -12.54 -7.38 -0.29
CA ARG A 57 -12.77 -8.45 -1.28
C ARG A 57 -13.90 -9.31 -0.75
N ASN A 58 -15.03 -9.31 -1.43
CA ASN A 58 -15.84 -10.51 -1.51
C ASN A 58 -16.78 -10.39 -2.69
N ASP A 59 -17.01 -11.51 -3.36
CA ASP A 59 -17.86 -11.67 -4.55
C ASP A 59 -19.36 -11.37 -4.26
N LYS A 60 -19.66 -10.83 -3.07
CA LYS A 60 -20.98 -10.65 -2.46
C LYS A 60 -21.17 -9.31 -1.76
N LEU A 61 -20.18 -8.42 -1.73
CA LEU A 61 -20.28 -7.16 -0.98
C LEU A 61 -19.93 -5.97 -1.87
N GLU A 62 -20.98 -5.28 -2.32
CA GLU A 62 -20.99 -3.87 -2.71
C GLU A 62 -20.73 -2.99 -1.46
N TYR A 63 -19.62 -3.21 -0.77
CA TYR A 63 -19.29 -2.41 0.40
C TYR A 63 -18.62 -1.12 -0.04
N MET A 64 -19.34 -0.01 0.12
CA MET A 64 -18.80 1.33 0.00
C MET A 64 -18.61 1.92 1.40
N PRO A 65 -17.37 2.28 1.81
CA PRO A 65 -17.17 2.90 3.11
C PRO A 65 -17.82 4.28 3.17
N SER A 66 -18.26 4.67 4.37
CA SER A 66 -18.56 6.08 4.63
C SER A 66 -17.30 6.94 4.46
N GLU A 67 -17.47 8.23 4.19
CA GLU A 67 -16.34 9.17 4.08
C GLU A 67 -15.45 9.13 5.33
N SER A 68 -16.05 9.12 6.53
CA SER A 68 -15.31 9.04 7.80
C SER A 68 -14.45 7.77 7.89
N GLN A 69 -15.02 6.60 7.56
CA GLN A 69 -14.29 5.34 7.56
C GLN A 69 -13.13 5.37 6.56
N TRP A 70 -13.36 5.86 5.34
CA TRP A 70 -12.34 5.95 4.31
C TRP A 70 -11.22 6.91 4.73
N ARG A 71 -11.55 8.09 5.24
CA ARG A 71 -10.57 9.08 5.70
C ARG A 71 -9.70 8.57 6.84
N ASN A 72 -10.29 7.90 7.82
CA ASN A 72 -9.54 7.34 8.95
C ASN A 72 -8.58 6.24 8.49
N PHE A 73 -9.02 5.41 7.55
CA PHE A 73 -8.20 4.34 6.99
C PHE A 73 -7.02 4.87 6.16
N ILE A 74 -7.25 5.90 5.34
CA ILE A 74 -6.18 6.56 4.59
C ILE A 74 -5.18 7.19 5.55
N GLU A 75 -5.64 7.93 6.55
CA GLU A 75 -4.75 8.63 7.48
C GLU A 75 -3.84 7.66 8.22
N ASP A 76 -4.40 6.59 8.76
CA ASP A 76 -3.62 5.57 9.44
C ASP A 76 -2.63 4.87 8.49
N SER A 77 -3.00 4.67 7.22
CA SER A 77 -2.11 4.07 6.22
C SER A 77 -0.96 4.98 5.86
N VAL A 78 -1.23 6.26 5.63
CA VAL A 78 -0.20 7.27 5.32
C VAL A 78 0.78 7.35 6.48
N LEU A 79 0.29 7.54 7.69
CA LEU A 79 1.17 7.76 8.82
C LEU A 79 1.95 6.50 9.23
N SER A 80 1.34 5.32 9.12
CA SER A 80 2.05 4.05 9.37
C SER A 80 3.10 3.74 8.30
N LEU A 81 2.88 4.16 7.05
CA LEU A 81 3.90 4.05 6.01
C LEU A 81 5.04 5.05 6.24
N ILE A 82 4.73 6.28 6.63
CA ILE A 82 5.75 7.27 6.96
C ILE A 82 6.56 6.84 8.18
N SER A 83 5.93 6.22 9.20
CA SER A 83 6.63 5.77 10.40
C SER A 83 7.65 4.65 10.16
N VAL A 84 7.58 3.96 9.03
CA VAL A 84 8.59 2.96 8.62
C VAL A 84 9.58 3.51 7.60
N GLY A 85 9.58 4.82 7.36
CA GLY A 85 10.50 5.48 6.44
C GLY A 85 9.93 5.76 5.05
N GLY A 86 8.65 5.47 4.81
CA GLY A 86 7.98 5.70 3.53
C GLY A 86 7.85 7.19 3.18
N ASN A 87 8.15 7.55 1.94
CA ASN A 87 8.06 8.92 1.44
C ASN A 87 7.83 8.93 -0.08
N ARG A 88 7.65 10.13 -0.65
CA ARG A 88 7.38 10.35 -2.09
C ARG A 88 8.44 9.76 -3.04
N VAL A 89 9.65 9.45 -2.55
CA VAL A 89 10.75 8.90 -3.36
C VAL A 89 10.71 7.38 -3.34
N ASN A 90 10.52 6.76 -2.16
CA ASN A 90 10.65 5.32 -1.97
C ASN A 90 9.32 4.56 -1.95
N SER A 91 8.18 5.26 -1.90
CA SER A 91 6.88 4.62 -1.88
C SER A 91 5.78 5.42 -2.58
N ARG A 92 4.65 4.75 -2.82
CA ARG A 92 3.41 5.33 -3.32
C ARG A 92 2.21 4.62 -2.70
N ILE A 93 1.11 5.35 -2.51
CA ILE A 93 -0.19 4.77 -2.19
C ILE A 93 -1.04 4.68 -3.47
N ASP A 94 -1.58 3.49 -3.74
CA ASP A 94 -2.53 3.26 -4.82
C ASP A 94 -3.94 3.07 -4.25
N ILE A 95 -4.97 3.47 -5.00
CA ILE A 95 -6.36 3.40 -4.55
C ILE A 95 -7.10 2.28 -5.27
N VAL A 96 -7.57 1.30 -4.49
CA VAL A 96 -8.39 0.13 -4.85
C VAL A 96 -7.90 -0.63 -6.08
N ASN A 97 -7.47 -1.87 -5.87
CA ASN A 97 -7.16 -2.78 -6.97
C ASN A 97 -8.42 -3.23 -7.72
N GLU A 98 -8.42 -3.13 -9.05
CA GLU A 98 -9.50 -3.53 -9.97
C GLU A 98 -10.87 -3.00 -9.52
N PRO A 99 -11.02 -1.66 -9.41
CA PRO A 99 -12.17 -1.04 -8.77
C PRO A 99 -13.49 -1.32 -9.48
N THR A 100 -13.48 -1.65 -10.77
CA THR A 100 -14.70 -1.93 -11.54
C THR A 100 -15.40 -3.22 -11.10
N LYS A 101 -14.72 -4.06 -10.30
CA LYS A 101 -15.33 -5.25 -9.67
C LYS A 101 -16.22 -4.91 -8.49
N TYR A 102 -16.11 -3.71 -7.92
CA TYR A 102 -16.69 -3.37 -6.62
C TYR A 102 -17.53 -2.09 -6.61
N CYS A 103 -17.28 -1.16 -7.53
CA CYS A 103 -17.94 0.15 -7.53
C CYS A 103 -18.01 0.74 -8.94
N THR A 104 -18.91 1.71 -9.13
CA THR A 104 -18.97 2.47 -10.40
C THR A 104 -17.76 3.39 -10.56
N LYS A 105 -17.52 3.87 -11.78
CA LYS A 105 -16.44 4.84 -12.06
C LYS A 105 -16.60 6.15 -11.27
N GLU A 106 -17.84 6.58 -11.00
CA GLU A 106 -18.17 7.74 -10.18
C GLU A 106 -17.81 7.50 -8.71
N GLN A 107 -18.22 6.35 -8.15
CA GLN A 107 -17.91 5.96 -6.78
C GLN A 107 -16.40 5.79 -6.57
N TYR A 108 -15.70 5.16 -7.52
CA TYR A 108 -14.25 5.05 -7.47
C TYR A 108 -13.57 6.44 -7.49
N THR A 109 -14.01 7.32 -8.39
CA THR A 109 -13.47 8.69 -8.48
C THR A 109 -13.71 9.47 -7.19
N TRP A 110 -14.83 9.26 -6.51
CA TRP A 110 -15.12 9.82 -5.19
C TRP A 110 -14.10 9.33 -4.13
N LEU A 111 -13.80 8.02 -4.08
CA LEU A 111 -12.77 7.47 -3.19
C LEU A 111 -11.39 8.07 -3.46
N VAL A 112 -11.03 8.19 -4.75
CA VAL A 112 -9.76 8.77 -5.21
C VAL A 112 -9.63 10.22 -4.76
N ASN A 113 -10.67 11.03 -4.94
CA ASN A 113 -10.64 12.45 -4.57
C ASN A 113 -10.56 12.67 -3.04
N ILE A 114 -11.23 11.84 -2.24
CA ILE A 114 -11.06 11.86 -0.79
C ILE A 114 -9.64 11.48 -0.41
N ALA A 115 -9.10 10.40 -0.98
CA ALA A 115 -7.74 9.94 -0.72
C ALA A 115 -6.70 11.01 -1.06
N HIS A 116 -6.84 11.65 -2.23
CA HIS A 116 -5.97 12.74 -2.67
C HIS A 116 -5.93 13.88 -1.65
N SER A 117 -7.09 14.26 -1.07
CA SER A 117 -7.17 15.35 -0.09
C SER A 117 -6.34 15.11 1.18
N GLN A 118 -5.95 13.86 1.48
CA GLN A 118 -5.13 13.51 2.65
C GLN A 118 -3.71 13.07 2.29
N ILE A 119 -3.50 12.57 1.07
CA ILE A 119 -2.21 12.00 0.62
C ILE A 119 -1.34 13.06 -0.06
N ALA A 120 -1.97 13.99 -0.80
CA ALA A 120 -1.26 14.98 -1.59
C ALA A 120 -0.26 15.78 -0.73
N GLY A 121 0.95 15.96 -1.25
CA GLY A 121 2.06 16.60 -0.55
C GLY A 121 2.85 15.69 0.41
N ARG A 122 2.26 14.60 0.90
CA ARG A 122 2.90 13.69 1.89
C ARG A 122 3.51 12.45 1.23
N LEU A 123 2.75 11.79 0.36
CA LEU A 123 3.17 10.62 -0.41
C LEU A 123 2.70 10.76 -1.85
N LYS A 124 3.33 10.06 -2.80
CA LYS A 124 2.77 9.96 -4.15
C LYS A 124 1.45 9.19 -4.09
N MET A 125 0.49 9.55 -4.93
CA MET A 125 -0.76 8.80 -5.09
C MET A 125 -0.99 8.31 -6.52
N GLY A 126 -1.33 7.04 -6.66
CA GLY A 126 -1.76 6.42 -7.92
C GLY A 126 -3.23 6.00 -7.92
N ALA A 127 -3.85 6.05 -9.10
CA ALA A 127 -5.22 5.59 -9.32
C ALA A 127 -5.38 5.01 -10.73
N GLY A 128 -6.36 4.12 -10.90
CA GLY A 128 -6.63 3.37 -12.12
C GLY A 128 -6.70 1.88 -11.80
N CYS A 129 -5.55 1.25 -11.57
CA CYS A 129 -5.39 -0.12 -11.06
C CYS A 129 -6.33 -1.14 -11.72
N GLU A 130 -6.53 -1.06 -13.04
CA GLU A 130 -7.51 -1.88 -13.76
C GLU A 130 -6.95 -2.39 -15.10
N GLU A 131 -7.57 -3.42 -15.68
CA GLU A 131 -7.22 -3.87 -17.04
C GLU A 131 -7.39 -2.76 -18.09
N LEU A 132 -6.43 -2.67 -19.01
CA LEU A 132 -6.41 -1.59 -20.00
C LEU A 132 -7.58 -1.59 -21.01
N ASN A 133 -8.34 -2.68 -21.13
CA ASN A 133 -9.55 -2.69 -21.97
C ASN A 133 -10.69 -1.83 -21.39
N PHE A 134 -10.63 -1.45 -20.11
CA PHE A 134 -11.59 -0.52 -19.49
C PHE A 134 -11.31 0.94 -19.87
N THR A 135 -11.28 1.22 -21.17
CA THR A 135 -10.88 2.52 -21.72
C THR A 135 -11.79 3.67 -21.30
N GLU A 136 -13.11 3.45 -21.22
CA GLU A 136 -14.08 4.44 -20.75
C GLU A 136 -13.86 4.80 -19.28
N PHE A 137 -13.57 3.81 -18.44
CA PHE A 137 -13.22 4.02 -17.03
C PHE A 137 -11.97 4.89 -16.91
N TYR A 138 -10.91 4.58 -17.66
CA TYR A 138 -9.67 5.37 -17.65
C TYR A 138 -9.88 6.80 -18.15
N GLN A 139 -10.69 7.00 -19.18
CA GLN A 139 -11.05 8.32 -19.68
C GLN A 139 -11.79 9.13 -18.60
N TYR A 140 -12.81 8.53 -17.99
CA TYR A 140 -13.63 9.18 -16.96
C TYR A 140 -12.81 9.52 -15.73
N LEU A 141 -12.07 8.55 -15.17
CA LEU A 141 -11.18 8.76 -14.04
C LEU A 141 -10.18 9.87 -14.35
N SER A 142 -9.67 9.88 -15.59
CA SER A 142 -8.66 10.86 -15.95
C SER A 142 -9.18 12.29 -15.97
N SER A 143 -10.43 12.51 -16.39
CA SER A 143 -11.04 13.84 -16.41
C SER A 143 -11.62 14.30 -15.08
N HIS A 144 -11.89 13.39 -14.13
CA HIS A 144 -12.61 13.71 -12.88
C HIS A 144 -11.83 13.42 -11.58
N GLY A 145 -10.75 12.65 -11.64
CA GLY A 145 -9.97 12.24 -10.48
C GLY A 145 -8.70 13.08 -10.27
N ASN A 146 -8.39 13.38 -9.01
CA ASN A 146 -7.15 14.02 -8.59
C ASN A 146 -6.15 12.97 -8.14
N PHE A 147 -5.03 12.82 -8.86
CA PHE A 147 -3.94 11.89 -8.56
C PHE A 147 -2.74 12.17 -9.47
N GLU A 148 -1.55 11.73 -9.04
CA GLU A 148 -0.29 12.00 -9.74
C GLU A 148 0.10 10.90 -10.74
N VAL A 149 -0.28 9.65 -10.47
CA VAL A 149 0.15 8.49 -11.26
C VAL A 149 -1.05 7.73 -11.82
N LEU A 150 -1.15 7.64 -13.14
CA LEU A 150 -2.09 6.74 -13.82
C LEU A 150 -1.55 5.31 -13.74
N VAL A 151 -2.18 4.52 -12.89
CA VAL A 151 -1.78 3.14 -12.63
C VAL A 151 -2.59 2.21 -13.53
N ILE A 152 -1.90 1.30 -14.23
CA ILE A 152 -2.51 0.42 -15.23
C ILE A 152 -2.15 -1.04 -14.97
N HIS A 153 -3.02 -1.95 -15.42
CA HIS A 153 -2.70 -3.37 -15.47
C HIS A 153 -2.47 -3.84 -16.92
N ILE A 154 -1.23 -4.24 -17.22
CA ILE A 154 -0.89 -4.82 -18.52
C ILE A 154 -1.04 -6.35 -18.41
N GLN A 155 -2.29 -6.80 -18.37
CA GLN A 155 -2.66 -8.20 -18.10
C GLN A 155 -3.58 -8.81 -19.19
N GLY A 156 -4.63 -9.57 -18.83
CA GLY A 156 -5.48 -10.37 -19.72
C GLY A 156 -5.77 -9.78 -21.10
N ALA A 157 -6.26 -8.53 -21.16
CA ALA A 157 -6.53 -7.85 -22.43
C ALA A 157 -5.30 -7.64 -23.34
N CYS A 158 -4.11 -7.51 -22.74
CA CYS A 158 -2.80 -7.40 -23.40
C CYS A 158 -2.23 -8.78 -23.75
N SER A 159 -3.00 -9.53 -24.55
CA SER A 159 -2.74 -10.94 -24.90
C SER A 159 -1.84 -11.13 -26.12
N ASP A 160 -1.70 -10.10 -26.96
CA ASP A 160 -0.90 -10.09 -28.18
C ASP A 160 -0.32 -8.69 -28.44
N GLU A 161 0.61 -8.58 -29.39
CA GLU A 161 1.36 -7.35 -29.64
C GLU A 161 0.46 -6.21 -30.16
N GLN A 162 -0.56 -6.53 -30.97
CA GLN A 162 -1.47 -5.54 -31.52
C GLN A 162 -2.34 -4.92 -30.41
N LYS A 163 -2.97 -5.76 -29.58
CA LYS A 163 -3.80 -5.29 -28.46
C LYS A 163 -2.98 -4.57 -27.41
N THR A 164 -1.81 -5.10 -27.07
CA THR A 164 -0.93 -4.47 -26.07
C THR A 164 -0.50 -3.09 -26.53
N SER A 165 -0.07 -2.95 -27.79
CA SER A 165 0.27 -1.66 -28.39
C SER A 165 -0.91 -0.70 -28.38
N TYR A 166 -2.09 -1.15 -28.82
CA TYR A 166 -3.30 -0.33 -28.88
C TYR A 166 -3.67 0.25 -27.51
N TYR A 167 -3.81 -0.63 -26.51
CA TYR A 167 -4.26 -0.26 -25.17
C TYR A 167 -3.23 0.59 -24.41
N THR A 168 -1.94 0.26 -24.52
CA THR A 168 -0.88 1.04 -23.86
C THR A 168 -0.74 2.44 -24.47
N ASN A 169 -0.97 2.62 -25.78
CA ASN A 169 -1.00 3.94 -26.40
C ASN A 169 -2.17 4.80 -25.90
N ILE A 170 -3.35 4.22 -25.69
CA ILE A 170 -4.50 4.94 -25.09
C ILE A 170 -4.13 5.45 -23.69
N ALA A 171 -3.60 4.58 -22.83
CA ALA A 171 -3.18 4.97 -21.49
C ALA A 171 -2.07 6.03 -21.50
N LYS A 172 -1.09 5.91 -22.41
CA LYS A 172 -0.03 6.91 -22.58
C LYS A 172 -0.59 8.27 -22.98
N ASN A 173 -1.54 8.30 -23.93
CA ASN A 173 -2.16 9.53 -24.38
C ASN A 173 -2.96 10.20 -23.26
N LEU A 174 -3.67 9.43 -22.44
CA LEU A 174 -4.36 9.92 -21.25
C LEU A 174 -3.37 10.51 -20.24
N ALA A 175 -2.32 9.77 -19.89
CA ALA A 175 -1.30 10.24 -18.95
C ALA A 175 -0.67 11.56 -19.43
N VAL A 176 -0.33 11.67 -20.72
CA VAL A 176 0.22 12.92 -21.30
C VAL A 176 -0.80 14.06 -21.26
N SER A 177 -2.04 13.81 -21.68
CA SER A 177 -3.08 14.84 -21.77
C SER A 177 -3.42 15.44 -20.40
N TYR A 178 -3.40 14.62 -19.35
CA TYR A 178 -3.67 15.03 -17.97
C TYR A 178 -2.41 15.27 -17.13
N LYS A 179 -1.22 15.33 -17.77
CA LYS A 179 0.08 15.60 -17.12
C LYS A 179 0.38 14.68 -15.93
N ARG A 180 0.10 13.39 -16.08
CA ARG A 180 0.34 12.36 -15.07
C ARG A 180 1.57 11.50 -15.40
N GLU A 181 2.19 10.97 -14.35
CA GLU A 181 3.06 9.81 -14.48
C GLU A 181 2.21 8.60 -14.91
N ILE A 182 2.84 7.59 -15.50
CA ILE A 182 2.18 6.32 -15.83
C ILE A 182 2.96 5.18 -15.20
N ASP A 183 2.26 4.18 -14.69
CA ASP A 183 2.92 3.07 -14.01
C ASP A 183 2.15 1.75 -14.02
N CYS A 184 2.85 0.63 -13.92
CA CYS A 184 2.27 -0.72 -13.98
C CYS A 184 2.51 -1.49 -12.67
N ASN A 185 1.49 -1.56 -11.81
CA ASN A 185 1.56 -2.27 -10.52
C ASN A 185 1.03 -3.72 -10.58
N GLU A 186 0.49 -4.15 -11.73
CA GLU A 186 0.09 -5.53 -11.97
C GLU A 186 0.23 -5.89 -13.47
N ALA A 187 0.87 -7.00 -13.76
CA ALA A 187 1.07 -7.49 -15.11
C ALA A 187 1.07 -9.02 -15.15
N CYS A 188 0.85 -9.53 -16.36
CA CYS A 188 0.82 -10.94 -16.71
C CYS A 188 -0.31 -11.75 -16.05
N TYR A 189 -1.26 -12.16 -16.90
CA TYR A 189 -2.26 -13.17 -16.58
C TYR A 189 -2.08 -14.36 -17.54
N SER A 190 -0.88 -14.94 -17.56
CA SER A 190 -0.51 -16.03 -18.46
C SER A 190 0.40 -17.03 -17.77
N ASN A 191 0.50 -18.25 -18.31
CA ASN A 191 1.29 -19.30 -17.68
C ASN A 191 2.80 -19.06 -17.88
N VAL A 192 3.46 -18.39 -16.94
CA VAL A 192 4.88 -17.99 -17.07
C VAL A 192 5.86 -19.17 -17.12
N ALA A 193 5.41 -20.38 -16.77
CA ALA A 193 6.20 -21.60 -16.91
C ALA A 193 6.25 -22.13 -18.36
N THR A 194 5.41 -21.63 -19.26
CA THR A 194 5.42 -22.00 -20.69
C THR A 194 6.11 -20.94 -21.54
N SER A 195 6.64 -21.33 -22.70
CA SER A 195 7.27 -20.40 -23.63
C SER A 195 6.32 -19.30 -24.12
N ASP A 196 5.05 -19.65 -24.35
CA ASP A 196 4.00 -18.69 -24.76
C ASP A 196 3.71 -17.67 -23.66
N GLY A 197 3.44 -18.13 -22.43
CA GLY A 197 3.12 -17.21 -21.32
C GLY A 197 4.30 -16.31 -20.94
N PHE A 198 5.52 -16.85 -20.96
CA PHE A 198 6.71 -16.04 -20.72
C PHE A 198 7.00 -15.04 -21.85
N SER A 199 6.73 -15.41 -23.10
CA SER A 199 6.84 -14.46 -24.22
C SER A 199 5.85 -13.30 -24.08
N LYS A 200 4.63 -13.57 -23.59
CA LYS A 200 3.64 -12.52 -23.26
C LYS A 200 4.12 -11.61 -22.13
N LEU A 201 4.66 -12.16 -21.04
CA LEU A 201 5.24 -11.36 -19.95
C LEU A 201 6.33 -10.40 -20.48
N LYS A 202 7.25 -10.90 -21.31
CA LYS A 202 8.31 -10.09 -21.93
C LYS A 202 7.76 -9.01 -22.88
N MET A 203 6.75 -9.35 -23.67
CA MET A 203 6.05 -8.39 -24.53
C MET A 203 5.40 -7.28 -23.69
N GLN A 204 4.71 -7.62 -22.61
CA GLN A 204 4.07 -6.65 -21.72
C GLN A 204 5.10 -5.72 -21.07
N LEU A 205 6.23 -6.26 -20.61
CA LEU A 205 7.36 -5.46 -20.10
C LEU A 205 7.90 -4.49 -21.18
N LYS A 206 8.15 -4.96 -22.41
CA LYS A 206 8.59 -4.12 -23.53
C LYS A 206 7.66 -2.92 -23.75
N TYR A 207 6.34 -3.13 -23.69
CA TYR A 207 5.37 -2.05 -23.88
C TYR A 207 5.26 -1.12 -22.67
N ALA A 208 5.40 -1.64 -21.45
CA ALA A 208 5.51 -0.81 -20.24
C ALA A 208 6.71 0.15 -20.33
N GLU A 209 7.87 -0.34 -20.78
CA GLU A 209 9.05 0.48 -21.02
C GLU A 209 8.80 1.54 -22.09
N LYS A 210 8.17 1.15 -23.20
CA LYS A 210 7.88 2.05 -24.33
C LYS A 210 7.00 3.24 -23.92
N ILE A 211 6.02 3.04 -23.04
CA ILE A 211 5.16 4.12 -22.55
C ILE A 211 5.76 4.90 -21.38
N GLY A 212 6.90 4.44 -20.84
CA GLY A 212 7.65 5.12 -19.79
C GLY A 212 7.16 4.81 -18.38
N CYS A 213 6.65 3.59 -18.14
CA CYS A 213 6.36 3.15 -16.77
C CYS A 213 7.64 3.13 -15.92
N SER A 214 7.51 3.55 -14.65
CA SER A 214 8.62 3.52 -13.69
C SER A 214 8.79 2.14 -13.04
N ASN A 215 7.69 1.39 -12.94
CA ASN A 215 7.60 0.08 -12.31
C ASN A 215 6.84 -0.89 -13.23
N PHE A 216 7.11 -2.18 -13.03
CA PHE A 216 6.44 -3.30 -13.66
C PHE A 216 6.40 -4.47 -12.70
N CYS A 217 5.26 -4.67 -12.04
CA CYS A 217 5.09 -5.76 -11.09
C CYS A 217 4.42 -6.96 -11.76
N ASN A 218 5.10 -8.10 -11.79
CA ASN A 218 4.51 -9.36 -12.24
C ASN A 218 3.65 -9.96 -11.12
N VAL A 219 2.49 -10.52 -11.45
CA VAL A 219 1.68 -11.24 -10.48
C VAL A 219 2.44 -12.48 -10.00
N PHE A 220 2.77 -12.49 -8.70
CA PHE A 220 3.47 -13.58 -8.01
C PHE A 220 4.75 -14.07 -8.71
N ASN A 221 5.92 -13.48 -8.44
CA ASN A 221 7.15 -14.19 -8.82
C ASN A 221 7.34 -15.46 -7.96
N ASP A 222 6.92 -15.41 -6.69
CA ASP A 222 6.81 -16.56 -5.78
C ASP A 222 5.50 -16.47 -4.99
N LEU A 223 4.65 -17.50 -5.13
CA LEU A 223 3.39 -17.58 -4.39
C LEU A 223 3.59 -18.35 -3.08
N ASP A 224 3.48 -17.66 -1.96
CA ASP A 224 3.33 -18.29 -0.65
C ASP A 224 1.86 -18.62 -0.41
N ARG A 225 1.50 -19.90 -0.56
CA ARG A 225 0.12 -20.35 -0.34
C ARG A 225 -0.31 -20.20 1.12
N SER A 226 0.63 -20.23 2.07
CA SER A 226 0.29 -20.10 3.50
C SER A 226 -0.19 -18.69 3.87
N ALA A 227 0.07 -17.70 3.01
CA ALA A 227 -0.41 -16.33 3.19
C ALA A 227 -1.90 -16.13 2.82
N PHE A 228 -2.58 -17.18 2.37
CA PHE A 228 -3.97 -17.14 1.93
C PHE A 228 -4.82 -18.16 2.70
N SER A 229 -6.01 -17.73 3.15
CA SER A 229 -6.98 -18.58 3.84
C SER A 229 -7.78 -19.48 2.90
N GLN A 230 -7.73 -19.22 1.60
CA GLN A 230 -8.47 -19.93 0.55
C GLN A 230 -7.52 -20.74 -0.33
N ASP A 231 -8.05 -21.73 -1.03
CA ASP A 231 -7.29 -22.43 -2.08
C ASP A 231 -6.87 -21.43 -3.17
N THR A 232 -5.58 -21.46 -3.47
CA THR A 232 -4.88 -20.60 -4.43
C THR A 232 -4.38 -21.37 -5.65
N SER A 233 -4.68 -22.67 -5.76
CA SER A 233 -4.30 -23.52 -6.90
C SER A 233 -4.66 -22.93 -8.26
N LYS A 234 -5.79 -22.22 -8.34
CA LYS A 234 -6.24 -21.50 -9.54
C LYS A 234 -5.27 -20.40 -10.02
N TRP A 235 -4.33 -19.96 -9.20
CA TRP A 235 -3.33 -18.94 -9.53
C TRP A 235 -1.93 -19.51 -9.75
N ASP A 236 -1.73 -20.81 -9.58
CA ASP A 236 -0.42 -21.46 -9.75
C ASP A 236 0.22 -21.10 -11.08
N PHE A 237 -0.59 -21.03 -12.15
CA PHE A 237 -0.11 -20.78 -13.50
C PHE A 237 0.61 -19.43 -13.64
N LEU A 238 0.27 -18.43 -12.83
CA LEU A 238 0.86 -17.09 -12.88
C LEU A 238 2.30 -17.03 -12.37
N CYS A 239 2.70 -18.03 -11.57
CA CYS A 239 3.89 -17.91 -10.73
C CYS A 239 5.09 -18.67 -11.31
N PHE A 240 6.32 -18.21 -11.06
CA PHE A 240 7.51 -19.03 -11.33
C PHE A 240 7.78 -20.04 -10.22
N LYS A 241 7.52 -19.61 -8.98
CA LYS A 241 7.69 -20.41 -7.76
C LYS A 241 6.39 -20.51 -6.96
N ILE A 242 6.27 -21.61 -6.22
CA ILE A 242 5.25 -21.83 -5.20
C ILE A 242 5.98 -22.27 -3.93
N ASN A 243 5.78 -21.55 -2.83
CA ASN A 243 6.42 -21.80 -1.53
C ASN A 243 7.95 -21.96 -1.68
N GLY A 244 8.60 -21.09 -2.46
CA GLY A 244 10.05 -21.14 -2.68
C GLY A 244 10.53 -22.14 -3.73
N LYS A 245 9.65 -23.04 -4.21
CA LYS A 245 10.01 -24.11 -5.17
C LYS A 245 9.60 -23.74 -6.59
N LEU A 246 10.51 -23.90 -7.54
CA LEU A 246 10.22 -23.69 -8.96
C LEU A 246 9.13 -24.64 -9.45
N ARG A 247 8.19 -24.11 -10.24
CA ARG A 247 7.22 -24.93 -10.96
C ARG A 247 7.91 -25.70 -12.09
N SER A 248 7.36 -26.86 -12.43
CA SER A 248 7.81 -27.63 -13.60
C SER A 248 7.75 -26.77 -14.86
N GLY A 249 8.81 -26.82 -15.67
CA GLY A 249 8.97 -26.00 -16.88
C GLY A 249 9.43 -24.55 -16.65
N ALA A 250 9.36 -24.02 -15.43
CA ALA A 250 9.64 -22.61 -15.17
C ALA A 250 11.14 -22.26 -15.08
N SER A 251 12.05 -23.24 -14.96
CA SER A 251 13.45 -22.97 -14.61
C SER A 251 14.18 -22.06 -15.61
N ALA A 252 14.10 -22.34 -16.91
CA ALA A 252 14.74 -21.52 -17.93
C ALA A 252 14.17 -20.10 -17.97
N ASN A 253 12.83 -19.99 -17.98
CA ASN A 253 12.12 -18.70 -17.99
C ASN A 253 12.41 -17.89 -16.74
N TYR A 254 12.46 -18.52 -15.57
CA TYR A 254 12.79 -17.85 -14.30
C TYR A 254 14.22 -17.32 -14.32
N ASN A 255 15.19 -18.10 -14.80
CA ASN A 255 16.57 -17.63 -14.90
C ASN A 255 16.70 -16.41 -15.84
N GLU A 256 16.01 -16.43 -16.98
CA GLU A 256 15.95 -15.28 -17.88
C GLU A 256 15.26 -14.07 -17.22
N TRP A 257 14.15 -14.29 -16.52
CA TRP A 257 13.42 -13.25 -15.80
C TRP A 257 14.28 -12.60 -14.71
N ILE A 258 15.02 -13.39 -13.94
CA ILE A 258 16.01 -12.91 -12.96
C ILE A 258 17.12 -12.12 -13.65
N GLY A 259 17.61 -12.59 -14.80
CA GLY A 259 18.58 -11.85 -15.62
C GLY A 259 18.06 -10.47 -16.03
N LEU A 260 16.80 -10.40 -16.48
CA LEU A 260 16.13 -9.14 -16.83
C LEU A 260 16.00 -8.20 -15.63
N MET A 261 15.54 -8.68 -14.47
CA MET A 261 15.45 -7.87 -13.24
C MET A 261 16.82 -7.30 -12.85
N ASN A 262 17.86 -8.13 -12.90
CA ASN A 262 19.21 -7.72 -12.51
C ASN A 262 19.81 -6.72 -13.52
N SER A 263 19.57 -6.89 -14.82
CA SER A 263 20.06 -5.97 -15.86
C SER A 263 19.48 -4.56 -15.74
N LYS A 264 18.36 -4.41 -15.02
CA LYS A 264 17.68 -3.15 -14.76
C LYS A 264 17.98 -2.59 -13.37
N ALA A 265 18.92 -3.19 -12.65
CA ALA A 265 19.48 -2.64 -11.40
C ALA A 265 20.75 -1.82 -11.69
N PRO A 266 21.05 -0.75 -10.93
CA PRO A 266 20.37 -0.32 -9.70
C PRO A 266 19.45 0.91 -9.90
N ILE A 267 18.34 0.97 -9.16
CA ILE A 267 17.75 2.26 -8.73
C ILE A 267 17.38 2.17 -7.24
N PRO A 268 18.27 2.56 -6.32
CA PRO A 268 17.94 2.73 -4.91
C PRO A 268 17.27 4.10 -4.72
N ASN A 269 16.05 4.12 -4.17
CA ASN A 269 15.38 5.32 -3.68
C ASN A 269 15.91 5.70 -2.30
N ILE A 270 17.12 6.23 -2.22
CA ILE A 270 17.68 6.72 -0.95
C ILE A 270 17.75 8.24 -1.03
N VAL A 271 16.66 8.90 -0.70
CA VAL A 271 16.78 10.18 0.00
C VAL A 271 16.51 9.84 1.46
N PRO A 272 17.49 10.03 2.36
CA PRO A 272 17.24 9.94 3.79
C PRO A 272 16.07 10.85 4.13
N LEU A 273 15.10 10.35 4.92
CA LEU A 273 14.16 11.25 5.56
C LEU A 273 14.97 12.26 6.37
N PRO A 274 14.59 13.56 6.38
CA PRO A 274 15.14 14.47 7.37
C PRO A 274 14.84 13.86 8.74
N ILE A 275 15.91 13.57 9.49
CA ILE A 275 15.80 13.23 10.90
C ILE A 275 15.21 14.49 11.55
N ILE A 276 13.97 14.41 12.02
CA ILE A 276 13.42 15.44 12.89
C ILE A 276 14.17 15.26 14.21
N GLU A 277 15.04 16.20 14.56
CA GLU A 277 15.78 16.13 15.82
C GLU A 277 14.80 16.15 17.00
N GLU A 278 15.11 15.39 18.07
CA GLU A 278 14.22 15.16 19.21
C GLU A 278 13.77 16.44 19.93
N GLU A 279 14.47 17.57 19.73
CA GLU A 279 14.23 18.85 20.39
C GLU A 279 12.98 19.60 19.91
N ASP A 280 12.42 19.27 18.73
CA ASP A 280 11.21 19.93 18.21
C ASP A 280 9.88 19.32 18.72
N MET A 281 9.92 18.23 19.49
CA MET A 281 8.72 17.56 20.00
C MET A 281 8.09 18.27 21.22
N LYS A 282 7.22 19.26 20.97
CA LYS A 282 6.28 19.73 21.99
C LYS A 282 5.10 18.77 22.14
N LEU A 283 5.24 17.73 22.96
CA LEU A 283 4.13 16.86 23.35
C LEU A 283 3.03 17.67 24.04
N LYS A 284 1.89 17.86 23.34
CA LYS A 284 0.68 18.41 23.96
C LYS A 284 0.08 17.39 24.93
N VAL A 285 -0.38 17.86 26.09
CA VAL A 285 -1.21 17.05 26.99
C VAL A 285 -2.54 16.78 26.29
N LEU A 286 -2.87 15.50 26.08
CA LEU A 286 -4.15 15.10 25.51
C LEU A 286 -5.16 14.87 26.64
N GLN A 287 -6.37 15.40 26.48
CA GLN A 287 -7.46 15.28 27.45
C GLN A 287 -8.80 15.46 26.73
N ILE A 288 -9.92 15.29 27.43
CA ILE A 288 -11.25 15.54 26.85
C ILE A 288 -11.27 16.88 26.10
N GLY A 289 -11.74 16.83 24.84
CA GLY A 289 -11.81 17.96 23.94
C GLY A 289 -10.60 18.13 23.02
N SER A 290 -9.46 17.50 23.32
CA SER A 290 -8.31 17.44 22.41
C SER A 290 -8.72 16.79 21.08
N LYS A 291 -8.11 17.26 19.99
CA LYS A 291 -8.34 16.76 18.64
C LYS A 291 -7.03 16.69 17.86
N GLY A 292 -6.99 15.83 16.86
CA GLY A 292 -5.93 15.76 15.86
C GLY A 292 -5.19 14.43 15.86
N ASN A 293 -4.02 14.40 15.24
CA ASN A 293 -3.30 13.16 14.98
C ASN A 293 -2.81 12.55 16.30
N GLN A 294 -2.24 13.31 17.22
CA GLN A 294 -1.82 12.77 18.53
C GLN A 294 -2.94 12.01 19.26
N VAL A 295 -4.20 12.44 19.13
CA VAL A 295 -5.35 11.70 19.67
C VAL A 295 -5.62 10.40 18.90
N LYS A 296 -5.48 10.40 17.57
CA LYS A 296 -5.55 9.16 16.77
C LYS A 296 -4.46 8.17 17.19
N TRP A 297 -3.23 8.66 17.39
CA TRP A 297 -2.12 7.83 17.89
C TRP A 297 -2.50 7.19 19.23
N LEU A 298 -3.04 7.98 20.17
CA LEU A 298 -3.49 7.49 21.48
C LEU A 298 -4.59 6.41 21.34
N GLN A 299 -5.64 6.69 20.57
CA GLN A 299 -6.74 5.75 20.34
C GLN A 299 -6.25 4.44 19.69
N GLN A 300 -5.24 4.52 18.82
CA GLN A 300 -4.63 3.36 18.17
C GLN A 300 -3.80 2.52 19.14
N ILE A 301 -2.91 3.14 19.91
CA ILE A 301 -2.06 2.39 20.83
C ILE A 301 -2.90 1.74 21.95
N LEU A 302 -3.91 2.44 22.48
CA LEU A 302 -4.88 1.88 23.42
C LEU A 302 -5.62 0.67 22.84
N LYS A 303 -6.10 0.75 21.60
CA LYS A 303 -6.81 -0.37 20.97
C LYS A 303 -5.89 -1.56 20.69
N MET A 304 -4.74 -1.28 20.09
CA MET A 304 -3.90 -2.32 19.52
C MET A 304 -3.05 -3.00 20.58
N GLU A 305 -2.39 -2.23 21.45
CA GLU A 305 -1.46 -2.79 22.43
C GLU A 305 -2.15 -3.17 23.75
N TYR A 306 -3.27 -2.52 24.07
CA TYR A 306 -3.97 -2.68 25.35
C TYR A 306 -5.41 -3.17 25.22
N GLU A 307 -5.79 -3.62 24.02
CA GLU A 307 -7.05 -4.29 23.69
C GLU A 307 -8.35 -3.49 23.93
N PHE A 308 -8.28 -2.23 24.38
CA PHE A 308 -9.44 -1.39 24.67
C PHE A 308 -10.39 -1.27 23.49
N GLU A 309 -11.70 -1.37 23.71
CA GLU A 309 -12.67 -1.36 22.62
C GLU A 309 -12.85 0.03 22.01
N ASN A 310 -12.67 0.18 20.69
CA ASN A 310 -12.81 1.47 20.02
C ASN A 310 -13.95 1.47 18.99
N THR A 311 -15.18 1.49 19.50
CA THR A 311 -16.41 1.49 18.68
C THR A 311 -16.57 2.76 17.82
N GLY A 312 -15.94 3.88 18.20
CA GLY A 312 -15.93 5.14 17.45
C GLY A 312 -14.84 5.24 16.37
N GLY A 313 -13.90 4.30 16.33
CA GLY A 313 -12.74 4.33 15.45
C GLY A 313 -11.68 5.37 15.86
N TYR A 314 -10.63 5.49 15.06
CA TYR A 314 -9.51 6.43 15.30
C TYR A 314 -9.85 7.82 14.75
N ASP A 315 -10.93 8.42 15.24
CA ASP A 315 -11.47 9.67 14.70
C ASP A 315 -10.65 10.92 15.08
N GLY A 316 -9.69 10.76 15.99
CA GLY A 316 -8.84 11.84 16.46
C GLY A 316 -9.57 12.84 17.34
N LYS A 317 -10.66 12.43 17.99
CA LYS A 317 -11.39 13.25 18.96
C LYS A 317 -11.32 12.59 20.34
N PHE A 318 -10.77 13.31 21.30
CA PHE A 318 -10.66 12.82 22.66
C PHE A 318 -12.00 13.09 23.36
N GLY A 319 -12.92 12.13 23.22
CA GLY A 319 -14.24 12.14 23.85
C GLY A 319 -14.30 11.27 25.10
N THR A 320 -15.52 11.07 25.60
CA THR A 320 -15.79 10.27 26.82
C THR A 320 -15.24 8.85 26.75
N ILE A 321 -15.34 8.19 25.59
CA ILE A 321 -14.82 6.82 25.42
C ILE A 321 -13.28 6.80 25.58
N THR A 322 -12.57 7.74 24.96
CA THR A 322 -11.10 7.83 25.09
C THR A 322 -10.68 8.18 26.53
N ASP A 323 -11.42 9.04 27.23
CA ASP A 323 -11.15 9.35 28.65
C ASP A 323 -11.28 8.13 29.55
N ILE A 324 -12.33 7.33 29.36
CA ILE A 324 -12.52 6.07 30.11
C ILE A 324 -11.32 5.14 29.89
N GLN A 325 -10.92 4.92 28.64
CA GLN A 325 -9.79 4.03 28.31
C GLN A 325 -8.46 4.54 28.87
N VAL A 326 -8.23 5.86 28.83
CA VAL A 326 -7.02 6.45 29.43
C VAL A 326 -7.00 6.23 30.93
N ARG A 327 -8.13 6.43 31.61
CA ARG A 327 -8.22 6.19 33.07
C ARG A 327 -8.02 4.72 33.40
N GLU A 328 -8.62 3.82 32.64
CA GLU A 328 -8.43 2.37 32.80
C GLU A 328 -6.97 1.97 32.60
N TYR A 329 -6.32 2.52 31.57
CA TYR A 329 -4.88 2.34 31.34
C TYR A 329 -4.05 2.86 32.52
N GLN A 330 -4.32 4.08 32.99
CA GLN A 330 -3.62 4.69 34.12
C GLN A 330 -3.79 3.84 35.40
N ILE A 331 -4.99 3.32 35.66
CA ILE A 331 -5.25 2.38 36.76
C ILE A 331 -4.39 1.13 36.61
N ALA A 332 -4.40 0.51 35.43
CA ALA A 332 -3.69 -0.73 35.16
C ALA A 332 -2.16 -0.59 35.29
N ASN A 333 -1.62 0.62 35.06
CA ASN A 333 -0.18 0.90 35.10
C ASN A 333 0.27 1.64 36.37
N GLY A 334 -0.62 1.84 37.35
CA GLY A 334 -0.30 2.50 38.62
C GLY A 334 0.05 3.99 38.47
N GLU A 335 -0.46 4.65 37.43
CA GLU A 335 -0.30 6.08 37.20
C GLU A 335 -1.33 6.92 37.98
N THR A 336 -1.15 8.23 37.98
CA THR A 336 -2.19 9.14 38.47
C THR A 336 -3.40 9.09 37.53
N VAL A 337 -4.57 8.72 38.05
CA VAL A 337 -5.80 8.52 37.27
C VAL A 337 -6.54 9.84 37.00
N ASP A 338 -5.92 10.73 36.25
CA ASP A 338 -6.46 12.06 35.94
C ASP A 338 -7.14 12.15 34.56
N GLY A 339 -7.04 11.11 33.74
CA GLY A 339 -7.57 11.06 32.37
C GLY A 339 -6.77 11.91 31.37
N LYS A 340 -5.56 12.36 31.73
CA LYS A 340 -4.69 13.17 30.89
C LYS A 340 -3.50 12.37 30.42
N VAL A 341 -3.21 12.46 29.13
CA VAL A 341 -2.04 11.83 28.52
C VAL A 341 -0.94 12.88 28.38
N GLY A 342 -0.13 12.99 29.42
CA GLY A 342 1.09 13.80 29.44
C GLY A 342 2.32 13.02 28.98
N LYS A 343 3.52 13.59 29.18
CA LYS A 343 4.80 12.97 28.81
C LYS A 343 4.98 11.59 29.44
N ASP A 344 4.62 11.45 30.72
CA ASP A 344 4.84 10.22 31.47
C ASP A 344 3.93 9.10 30.96
N THR A 345 2.61 9.34 30.88
CA THR A 345 1.66 8.39 30.28
C THR A 345 1.99 8.06 28.82
N THR A 346 2.43 9.05 28.03
CA THR A 346 2.88 8.81 26.64
C THR A 346 4.07 7.86 26.60
N THR A 347 5.05 8.06 27.49
CA THR A 347 6.25 7.23 27.57
C THR A 347 5.89 5.82 28.03
N ALA A 348 5.02 5.69 29.03
CA ALA A 348 4.54 4.40 29.52
C ALA A 348 3.80 3.62 28.43
N LEU A 349 2.90 4.28 27.69
CA LEU A 349 2.18 3.69 26.55
C LEU A 349 3.15 3.15 25.49
N ILE A 350 4.26 3.84 25.24
CA ILE A 350 5.26 3.40 24.25
C ILE A 350 6.11 2.26 24.80
N VAL A 351 6.68 2.42 26.00
CA VAL A 351 7.63 1.47 26.58
C VAL A 351 6.96 0.14 26.92
N ASN A 352 5.70 0.18 27.37
CA ASN A 352 4.92 -1.00 27.72
C ASN A 352 4.19 -1.61 26.49
N ALA A 353 4.36 -1.06 25.30
CA ALA A 353 3.85 -1.67 24.06
C ALA A 353 4.70 -2.88 23.65
N GLY A 354 4.12 -3.78 22.84
CA GLY A 354 4.84 -4.97 22.36
C GLY A 354 3.95 -6.17 22.03
N ASN A 355 2.63 -6.06 22.22
CA ASN A 355 1.68 -7.11 21.86
C ASN A 355 1.53 -7.21 20.34
N TYR A 356 1.60 -6.09 19.62
CA TYR A 356 1.53 -6.06 18.16
C TYR A 356 2.72 -5.36 17.51
N TYR A 357 3.16 -4.22 18.04
CA TYR A 357 4.28 -3.46 17.49
C TYR A 357 5.30 -3.05 18.56
N SER A 358 6.55 -2.82 18.13
CA SER A 358 7.62 -2.44 19.04
C SER A 358 7.44 -1.03 19.62
N PRO A 359 8.03 -0.73 20.78
CA PRO A 359 8.10 0.63 21.31
C PRO A 359 8.64 1.65 20.28
N GLU A 360 9.66 1.27 19.51
CA GLU A 360 10.25 2.15 18.49
C GLU A 360 9.26 2.53 17.38
N TYR A 361 8.38 1.60 16.98
CA TYR A 361 7.30 1.93 16.05
C TYR A 361 6.38 3.00 16.62
N TRP A 362 5.92 2.83 17.86
CA TRP A 362 4.98 3.77 18.47
C TRP A 362 5.61 5.14 18.73
N LYS A 363 6.90 5.18 19.10
CA LYS A 363 7.69 6.42 19.20
C LYS A 363 7.78 7.13 17.85
N THR A 364 8.22 6.41 16.82
CA THR A 364 8.37 6.97 15.46
C THR A 364 7.03 7.43 14.91
N LYS A 365 5.96 6.65 15.14
CA LYS A 365 4.60 7.00 14.74
C LYS A 365 4.14 8.28 15.43
N LEU A 366 4.38 8.44 16.73
CA LEU A 366 4.05 9.68 17.45
C LEU A 366 4.81 10.89 16.89
N GLN A 367 6.12 10.75 16.67
CA GLN A 367 6.96 11.80 16.07
C GLN A 367 6.41 12.26 14.71
N VAL A 368 6.07 11.30 13.86
CA VAL A 368 5.48 11.56 12.54
C VAL A 368 4.13 12.24 12.70
N TYR A 369 3.25 11.74 13.57
CA TYR A 369 1.93 12.32 13.81
C TYR A 369 2.02 13.77 14.27
N MET A 370 2.96 14.08 15.17
CA MET A 370 3.23 15.45 15.63
C MET A 370 3.75 16.35 14.52
N ALA A 371 4.55 15.82 13.58
CA ALA A 371 5.06 16.59 12.45
C ALA A 371 3.98 16.97 11.41
N TYR A 372 2.87 16.23 11.39
CA TYR A 372 1.74 16.45 10.48
C TYR A 372 0.46 16.89 11.22
N GLU A 373 0.59 17.35 12.46
CA GLU A 373 -0.53 17.77 13.34
C GLU A 373 -1.28 19.01 12.86
#